data_AF-A0A947JXZ7-F1
#
_entry.id   AF-A0A947JXZ7-F1
#
_cell.length_a   1.000
_cell.length_b   1.000
_cell.length_c   1.000
_cell.angle_alpha   90.00
_cell.angle_beta   90.00
_cell.angle_gamma   90.00
#
_symmetry.space_group_name_H-M   'P 1'
#
loop_
_entity.id
_entity.type
_entity.pdbx_description
1 polymer ?
#
loop_
_entity_poly.entity_id
_entity_poly.type
_entity_poly.pdbx_seq_one_letter_code
_entity_poly.pdbx_strand_id
1 'polypeptide(L)'
;MSSAMPSPTLDKPRRALFALVIFAGSFLLFLIQPLVARLALPQLGGAPNVWNSAMLVFQLLLLGGYAYAHWLGRLTLRRQGMIHIALLLLAALVLPISLADIAPPAAGWEVLWVPALLGLTVGPVFLLVAAQASLIQRWFAAAPGAGNPYPLYAASNLGSFAGLLAYPLWLEPRLSLSAQSELWSLGYGALILLSVLALAQRWRTPDAAATPTVQPRSERPPVRTVLLWLALAAVPSGLMLSTTTLLTTDLMAMPLLWVIPLGLYLLSFSVAFSEAGHWTRILTRMAPVLLLAGGSFAMVSGGQANPAIALAMVGLLFVLAVALHGRLYALRPDPSQLTYFYLIVAAGGALGGGFTALLAPVLFDWIYEHAILLLAGAALMPQTLVIERVRLFLRDRTAGKAIAAALVVVAALLAFLLHRAVEAGDGETILALIGALVLIGAALVSVRWAFVAVAA
;
A
#
# COMPACT_ATOMS: atom_id res chain seq x y z
N MET A 1 0.43 55.11 -11.79
CA MET A 1 1.30 54.33 -10.90
C MET A 1 0.47 53.16 -10.37
N SER A 2 0.55 52.02 -11.06
CA SER A 2 -0.18 50.79 -10.71
C SER A 2 0.65 50.01 -9.71
N SER A 3 0.18 49.87 -8.47
CA SER A 3 0.81 49.05 -7.44
C SER A 3 0.72 47.58 -7.84
N ALA A 4 1.84 47.00 -8.27
CA ALA A 4 1.97 45.56 -8.46
C ALA A 4 1.72 44.87 -7.12
N MET A 5 0.74 43.96 -7.08
CA MET A 5 0.57 43.05 -5.95
C MET A 5 1.82 42.16 -5.83
N PRO A 6 2.40 41.99 -4.64
CA PRO A 6 3.53 41.11 -4.45
C PRO A 6 3.12 39.66 -4.74
N SER A 7 3.97 38.96 -5.49
CA SER A 7 3.86 37.51 -5.72
C SER A 7 4.01 36.74 -4.40
N PRO A 8 3.24 35.66 -4.16
CA PRO A 8 3.36 34.91 -2.91
C PRO A 8 4.56 33.97 -2.98
N THR A 9 5.72 34.43 -2.53
CA THR A 9 6.96 33.65 -2.43
C THR A 9 7.26 33.18 -1.00
N LEU A 10 6.25 32.74 -0.22
CA LEU A 10 6.42 32.44 1.22
C LEU A 10 5.75 31.16 1.79
N ASP A 11 5.47 30.11 1.00
CA ASP A 11 4.78 28.89 1.52
C ASP A 11 5.64 27.61 1.69
N LYS A 12 6.93 27.62 1.32
CA LYS A 12 7.80 26.43 1.41
C LYS A 12 8.09 25.91 2.85
N PRO A 13 8.30 26.75 3.89
CA PRO A 13 8.65 26.27 5.24
C PRO A 13 7.53 25.47 5.91
N ARG A 14 6.27 25.74 5.54
CA ARG A 14 5.09 25.12 6.16
C ARG A 14 4.90 23.67 5.76
N ARG A 15 5.32 23.27 4.55
CA ARG A 15 5.15 21.89 4.07
C ARG A 15 6.24 20.95 4.59
N ALA A 16 7.45 21.46 4.79
CA ALA A 16 8.60 20.67 5.24
C ALA A 16 8.39 20.07 6.64
N LEU A 17 7.91 20.88 7.60
CA LEU A 17 7.62 20.39 8.96
C LEU A 17 6.59 19.25 8.94
N PHE A 18 5.49 19.43 8.20
CA PHE A 18 4.42 18.42 8.10
C PHE A 18 4.92 17.14 7.43
N ALA A 19 5.72 17.27 6.36
CA ALA A 19 6.37 16.12 5.73
C ALA A 19 7.32 15.39 6.70
N LEU A 20 8.09 16.12 7.50
CA LEU A 20 9.00 15.55 8.50
C LEU A 20 8.24 14.81 9.61
N VAL A 21 7.17 15.39 10.16
CA VAL A 21 6.35 14.73 11.19
C VAL A 21 5.76 13.43 10.64
N ILE A 22 5.19 13.48 9.44
CA ILE A 22 4.57 12.32 8.78
C ILE A 22 5.62 11.24 8.46
N PHE A 23 6.77 11.64 7.94
CA PHE A 23 7.89 10.74 7.67
C PHE A 23 8.37 10.07 8.96
N ALA A 24 8.63 10.84 10.01
CA ALA A 24 9.13 10.33 11.30
C ALA A 24 8.13 9.36 11.95
N GLY A 25 6.83 9.70 11.97
CA GLY A 25 5.80 8.81 12.50
C GLY A 25 5.73 7.49 11.73
N SER A 26 5.77 7.56 10.40
CA SER A 26 5.70 6.37 9.54
C SER A 26 6.97 5.50 9.63
N PHE A 27 8.13 6.14 9.77
CA PHE A 27 9.41 5.47 10.01
C PHE A 27 9.40 4.69 11.33
N LEU A 28 8.95 5.32 12.43
CA LEU A 28 8.81 4.67 13.73
C LEU A 28 7.78 3.53 13.70
N LEU A 29 6.66 3.71 12.98
CA LEU A 29 5.63 2.69 12.83
C LEU A 29 6.12 1.41 12.15
N PHE A 30 7.09 1.52 11.23
CA PHE A 30 7.68 0.35 10.56
C PHE A 30 8.91 -0.21 11.27
N LEU A 31 9.56 0.56 12.14
CA LEU A 31 10.61 0.04 13.03
C LEU A 31 10.04 -0.78 14.20
N ILE A 32 8.88 -0.42 14.73
CA ILE A 32 8.35 -1.04 15.94
C ILE A 32 7.87 -2.49 15.71
N GLN A 33 7.35 -2.80 14.53
CA GLN A 33 6.82 -4.14 14.22
C GLN A 33 7.90 -5.23 14.34
N PRO A 34 9.05 -5.14 13.65
CA PRO A 34 10.10 -6.13 13.79
C PRO A 34 10.76 -6.13 15.18
N LEU A 35 10.85 -4.97 15.85
CA LEU A 35 11.31 -4.90 17.25
C LEU A 35 10.42 -5.75 18.17
N VAL A 36 9.10 -5.55 18.11
CA VAL A 36 8.14 -6.29 18.94
C VAL A 36 8.11 -7.77 18.55
N ALA A 37 8.19 -8.09 17.26
CA ALA A 37 8.28 -9.48 16.82
C ALA A 37 9.52 -10.18 17.41
N ARG A 38 10.67 -9.50 17.44
CA ARG A 38 11.91 -10.03 18.04
C ARG A 38 11.84 -10.13 19.56
N LEU A 39 11.20 -9.18 20.23
CA LEU A 39 10.93 -9.25 21.67
C LEU A 39 10.04 -10.45 22.01
N ALA A 40 8.98 -10.68 21.22
CA ALA A 40 7.99 -11.72 21.46
C ALA A 40 8.45 -13.13 21.05
N LEU A 41 9.42 -13.24 20.13
CA LEU A 41 9.91 -14.52 19.58
C LEU A 41 10.24 -15.60 20.63
N PRO A 42 10.90 -15.29 21.77
CA PRO A 42 11.20 -16.31 22.80
C PRO A 42 9.96 -16.90 23.48
N GLN A 43 8.86 -16.13 23.59
CA GLN A 43 7.60 -16.56 24.20
C GLN A 43 6.65 -17.21 23.20
N LEU A 44 6.68 -16.72 21.96
CA LEU A 44 5.75 -17.08 20.90
C LEU A 44 6.23 -18.25 20.02
N GLY A 45 7.54 -18.48 19.98
CA GLY A 45 8.15 -19.40 19.02
C GLY A 45 7.98 -18.93 17.57
N GLY A 46 8.33 -19.81 16.63
CA GLY A 46 8.28 -19.55 15.19
C GLY A 46 7.06 -20.14 14.48
N ALA A 47 6.00 -20.51 15.21
CA ALA A 47 4.86 -21.21 14.63
C ALA A 47 4.10 -20.30 13.62
N PRO A 48 3.74 -20.80 12.42
CA PRO A 48 3.05 -19.99 11.40
C PRO A 48 1.76 -19.31 11.89
N ASN A 49 0.99 -19.99 12.75
CA ASN A 49 -0.27 -19.47 13.29
C ASN A 49 -0.07 -18.23 14.18
N VAL A 50 1.07 -18.16 14.86
CA VAL A 50 1.42 -17.02 15.71
C VAL A 50 1.78 -15.81 14.87
N TRP A 51 2.53 -16.02 13.78
CA TRP A 51 2.84 -14.97 12.81
C TRP A 51 1.57 -14.39 12.17
N ASN A 52 0.64 -15.24 11.73
CA ASN A 52 -0.64 -14.80 11.15
C ASN A 52 -1.46 -13.98 12.15
N SER A 53 -1.50 -14.41 13.41
CA SER A 53 -2.19 -13.69 14.48
C SER A 53 -1.55 -12.32 14.74
N ALA A 54 -0.22 -12.24 14.77
CA ALA A 54 0.51 -10.98 14.96
C ALA A 54 0.29 -9.99 13.80
N MET A 55 0.35 -10.47 12.55
CA MET A 55 0.06 -9.66 11.37
C MET A 55 -1.35 -9.09 11.38
N LEU A 56 -2.34 -9.91 11.74
CA LEU A 56 -3.74 -9.46 11.87
C LEU A 56 -3.86 -8.34 12.91
N VAL A 57 -3.18 -8.45 14.05
CA VAL A 57 -3.20 -7.42 15.10
C VAL A 57 -2.64 -6.10 14.58
N PHE A 58 -1.49 -6.11 13.89
CA PHE A 58 -0.93 -4.89 13.32
C PHE A 58 -1.82 -4.26 12.25
N GLN A 59 -2.48 -5.09 11.41
CA GLN A 59 -3.46 -4.61 10.44
C GLN A 59 -4.68 -3.96 11.10
N LEU A 60 -5.20 -4.58 12.17
CA LEU A 60 -6.34 -4.06 12.93
C LEU A 60 -5.96 -2.77 13.67
N LEU A 61 -4.77 -2.69 14.28
CA LEU A 61 -4.29 -1.48 14.93
C LEU A 61 -4.07 -0.34 13.92
N LEU A 62 -3.55 -0.64 12.72
CA LEU A 62 -3.41 0.33 11.64
C LEU A 62 -4.78 0.86 11.21
N LEU A 63 -5.73 -0.04 10.92
CA LEU A 63 -7.11 0.30 10.57
C LEU A 63 -7.79 1.10 11.69
N GLY A 64 -7.58 0.72 12.95
CA GLY A 64 -8.05 1.42 14.14
C GLY A 64 -7.47 2.83 14.25
N GLY A 65 -6.20 3.02 13.93
CA GLY A 65 -5.55 4.34 13.87
C GLY A 65 -6.20 5.26 12.83
N TYR A 66 -6.48 4.75 11.62
CA TYR A 66 -7.21 5.50 10.59
C TYR A 66 -8.66 5.78 10.98
N ALA A 67 -9.34 4.84 11.63
CA ALA A 67 -10.71 5.01 12.13
C ALA A 67 -10.76 6.08 13.22
N TYR A 68 -9.81 6.04 14.17
CA TYR A 68 -9.60 7.06 15.19
C TYR A 68 -9.35 8.44 14.57
N ALA A 69 -8.47 8.54 13.56
CA ALA A 69 -8.20 9.80 12.87
C ALA A 69 -9.44 10.35 12.14
N HIS A 70 -10.22 9.47 11.50
CA HIS A 70 -11.47 9.85 10.85
C HIS A 70 -12.52 10.34 11.85
N TRP A 71 -12.68 9.64 12.98
CA TRP A 71 -13.57 10.05 14.06
C TRP A 71 -13.14 11.40 14.66
N LEU A 72 -11.87 11.53 15.02
CA LEU A 72 -11.32 12.76 15.61
C LEU A 72 -11.44 13.93 14.63
N GLY A 73 -11.30 13.66 13.33
CA GLY A 73 -11.51 14.62 12.25
C GLY A 73 -12.85 15.37 12.30
N ARG A 74 -13.87 14.87 13.01
CA ARG A 74 -15.17 15.56 13.17
C ARG A 74 -15.13 16.74 14.14
N LEU A 75 -14.09 16.83 14.97
CA LEU A 75 -13.91 17.90 15.96
C LEU A 75 -13.19 19.11 15.36
N THR A 76 -13.15 20.22 16.10
CA THR A 76 -12.33 21.39 15.74
C THR A 76 -10.84 21.07 15.80
N LEU A 77 -10.02 21.73 14.97
CA LEU A 77 -8.59 21.39 14.84
C LEU A 77 -7.86 21.42 16.18
N ARG A 78 -8.18 22.39 17.04
CA ARG A 78 -7.59 22.50 18.39
C ARG A 78 -7.93 21.29 19.26
N ARG A 79 -9.21 20.86 19.28
CA ARG A 79 -9.63 19.68 20.05
C ARG A 79 -8.97 18.41 19.52
N GLN A 80 -8.84 18.27 18.20
CA GLN A 80 -8.10 17.16 17.60
C GLN A 80 -6.67 17.11 18.11
N GLY A 81 -5.95 18.23 18.01
CA GLY A 81 -4.57 18.33 18.46
C GLY A 81 -4.39 18.06 19.94
N MET A 82 -5.23 18.67 20.80
CA MET A 82 -5.17 18.46 22.26
C MET A 82 -5.42 17.01 22.64
N ILE A 83 -6.47 16.37 22.10
CA ILE A 83 -6.78 14.97 22.39
C ILE A 83 -5.66 14.07 21.89
N HIS A 84 -5.18 14.28 20.66
CA HIS A 84 -4.15 13.43 20.09
C HIS A 84 -2.81 13.53 20.84
N ILE A 85 -2.36 14.74 21.18
CA ILE A 85 -1.12 14.93 21.95
C ILE A 85 -1.27 14.38 23.37
N ALA A 86 -2.41 14.60 24.04
CA ALA A 86 -2.65 14.05 25.37
C ALA A 86 -2.61 12.51 25.36
N LEU A 87 -3.21 11.87 24.35
CA LEU A 87 -3.15 10.43 24.19
C LEU A 87 -1.74 9.93 23.84
N LEU A 88 -0.96 10.68 23.03
CA LEU A 88 0.44 10.34 22.77
C LEU A 88 1.28 10.38 24.05
N LEU A 89 1.08 11.39 24.90
CA LEU A 89 1.73 11.51 26.21
C LEU A 89 1.31 10.37 27.14
N LEU A 90 0.02 10.01 27.16
CA LEU A 90 -0.48 8.88 27.95
C LEU A 90 0.11 7.55 27.47
N ALA A 91 0.20 7.33 26.16
CA ALA A 91 0.79 6.13 25.59
C ALA A 91 2.31 6.05 25.81
N ALA A 92 2.97 7.18 26.12
CA ALA A 92 4.38 7.18 26.53
C ALA A 92 4.63 6.41 27.84
N LEU A 93 3.59 6.15 28.65
CA LEU A 93 3.70 5.33 29.86
C LEU A 93 4.05 3.87 29.57
N VAL A 94 3.90 3.41 28.33
CA VAL A 94 4.29 2.06 27.88
C VAL A 94 5.78 1.99 27.50
N LEU A 95 6.51 3.11 27.57
CA LEU A 95 7.92 3.19 27.18
C LEU A 95 8.86 3.02 28.40
N PRO A 96 10.04 2.40 28.22
CA PRO A 96 10.51 1.75 26.99
C PRO A 96 9.73 0.48 26.68
N ILE A 97 9.56 0.19 25.38
CA ILE A 97 8.75 -0.95 24.92
C ILE A 97 9.31 -2.23 25.52
N SER A 98 8.46 -2.93 26.26
CA SER A 98 8.71 -4.24 26.84
C SER A 98 7.43 -5.06 26.73
N LEU A 99 7.56 -6.39 26.68
CA LEU A 99 6.39 -7.26 26.60
C LEU A 99 5.52 -7.08 27.84
N ALA A 100 4.20 -7.01 27.62
CA ALA A 100 3.24 -7.01 28.71
C ALA A 100 3.38 -8.29 29.56
N ASP A 101 3.35 -8.12 30.87
CA ASP A 101 3.41 -9.23 31.83
C ASP A 101 2.02 -9.89 31.95
N ILE A 102 1.77 -10.87 31.09
CA ILE A 102 0.55 -11.68 31.10
C ILE A 102 0.90 -13.16 31.21
N ALA A 103 0.07 -13.91 31.92
CA ALA A 103 0.27 -15.35 32.10
C ALA A 103 0.38 -16.08 30.75
N PRO A 104 1.28 -17.07 30.59
CA PRO A 104 1.43 -17.82 29.34
C PRO A 104 0.11 -18.46 28.87
N PRO A 105 -0.08 -18.64 27.54
CA PRO A 105 -1.31 -19.25 27.04
C PRO A 105 -1.43 -20.71 27.49
N ALA A 106 -2.65 -21.14 27.78
CA ALA A 106 -2.97 -22.56 27.77
C ALA A 106 -2.89 -23.08 26.33
N ALA A 107 -2.54 -24.36 26.15
CA ALA A 107 -2.40 -24.97 24.83
C ALA A 107 -3.67 -24.77 23.98
N GLY A 108 -3.53 -24.24 22.77
CA GLY A 108 -4.62 -23.97 21.84
C GLY A 108 -5.27 -22.58 21.98
N TRP A 109 -4.87 -21.77 22.97
CA TRP A 109 -5.37 -20.41 23.19
C TRP A 109 -4.45 -19.32 22.61
N GLU A 110 -3.40 -19.69 21.88
CA GLU A 110 -2.40 -18.77 21.33
C GLU A 110 -3.02 -17.73 20.40
N VAL A 111 -4.08 -18.11 19.66
CA VAL A 111 -4.84 -17.22 18.75
C VAL A 111 -5.47 -16.03 19.48
N LEU A 112 -5.86 -16.18 20.75
CA LEU A 112 -6.42 -15.09 21.56
C LEU A 112 -5.37 -14.41 22.42
N TRP A 113 -4.38 -15.16 22.88
CA TRP A 113 -3.29 -14.66 23.70
C TRP A 113 -2.35 -13.72 22.95
N VAL A 114 -1.97 -14.06 21.71
CA VAL A 114 -1.08 -13.23 20.89
C VAL A 114 -1.65 -11.82 20.68
N PRO A 115 -2.93 -11.66 20.26
CA PRO A 115 -3.58 -10.35 20.23
C PRO A 115 -3.58 -9.60 21.55
N ALA A 116 -3.81 -10.28 22.67
CA ALA A 116 -3.79 -9.65 23.99
C ALA A 116 -2.37 -9.15 24.34
N LEU A 117 -1.34 -9.99 24.15
CA LEU A 117 0.07 -9.63 24.38
C LEU A 117 0.43 -8.39 23.56
N LEU A 118 0.22 -8.42 22.25
CA LEU A 118 0.58 -7.33 21.34
C LEU A 118 -0.26 -6.08 21.60
N GLY A 119 -1.56 -6.24 21.85
CA GLY A 119 -2.47 -5.14 22.17
C GLY A 119 -2.04 -4.38 23.43
N LEU A 120 -1.62 -5.09 24.48
CA LEU A 120 -1.16 -4.48 25.73
C LEU A 120 0.28 -3.95 25.63
N THR A 121 1.14 -4.61 24.86
CA THR A 121 2.55 -4.24 24.68
C THR A 121 2.72 -3.00 23.82
N VAL A 122 2.07 -2.97 22.65
CA VAL A 122 2.35 -1.97 21.62
C VAL A 122 1.11 -1.28 21.07
N GLY A 123 -0.09 -1.82 21.35
CA GLY A 123 -1.35 -1.32 20.83
C GLY A 123 -1.55 0.20 20.97
N PRO A 124 -1.39 0.80 22.17
CA PRO A 124 -1.60 2.24 22.37
C PRO A 124 -0.69 3.11 21.50
N VAL A 125 0.62 2.85 21.53
CA VAL A 125 1.59 3.64 20.76
C VAL A 125 1.44 3.41 19.26
N PHE A 126 1.21 2.16 18.82
CA PHE A 126 1.05 1.83 17.42
C PHE A 126 -0.19 2.50 16.81
N LEU A 127 -1.34 2.40 17.49
CA LEU A 127 -2.61 2.96 17.01
C LEU A 127 -2.51 4.48 16.85
N LEU A 128 -1.91 5.17 17.83
CA LEU A 128 -1.77 6.63 17.78
C LEU A 128 -0.75 7.07 16.73
N VAL A 129 0.38 6.36 16.59
CA VAL A 129 1.37 6.66 15.55
C VAL A 129 0.78 6.40 14.14
N ALA A 130 -0.01 5.34 13.97
CA ALA A 130 -0.72 5.03 12.73
C ALA A 130 -1.70 6.14 12.31
N ALA A 131 -2.35 6.79 13.27
CA ALA A 131 -3.28 7.89 13.01
C ALA A 131 -2.59 9.16 12.46
N GLN A 132 -1.31 9.37 12.80
CA GLN A 132 -0.60 10.63 12.56
C GLN A 132 -0.63 11.08 11.11
N ALA A 133 -0.32 10.19 10.15
CA ALA A 133 -0.17 10.59 8.75
C ALA A 133 -1.43 11.29 8.21
N SER A 134 -2.61 10.80 8.59
CA SER A 134 -3.89 11.35 8.17
C SER A 134 -4.30 12.61 8.97
N LEU A 135 -4.04 12.65 10.28
CA LEU A 135 -4.30 13.83 11.12
C LEU A 135 -3.42 15.02 10.74
N ILE A 136 -2.12 14.79 10.57
CA ILE A 136 -1.16 15.83 10.20
C ILE A 136 -1.47 16.37 8.79
N GLN A 137 -1.85 15.51 7.83
CA GLN A 137 -2.34 15.96 6.51
C GLN A 137 -3.61 16.82 6.61
N ARG A 138 -4.52 16.47 7.52
CA ARG A 138 -5.71 17.28 7.77
C ARG A 138 -5.35 18.64 8.37
N TRP A 139 -4.44 18.69 9.34
CA TRP A 139 -3.97 19.93 9.94
C TRP A 139 -3.21 20.78 8.92
N PHE A 140 -2.48 20.17 7.99
CA PHE A 140 -1.85 20.84 6.87
C PHE A 140 -2.89 21.55 6.00
N ALA A 141 -3.91 20.81 5.56
CA ALA A 141 -4.97 21.27 4.66
C ALA A 141 -5.89 22.34 5.28
N ALA A 142 -5.90 22.48 6.61
CA ALA A 142 -6.74 23.47 7.30
C ALA A 142 -6.30 24.92 7.05
N ALA A 143 -5.04 25.16 6.66
CA ALA A 143 -4.58 26.52 6.36
C ALA A 143 -5.07 27.00 4.99
N PRO A 144 -5.57 28.25 4.87
CA PRO A 144 -5.87 28.85 3.57
C PRO A 144 -4.63 28.84 2.68
N GLY A 145 -4.76 28.34 1.45
CA GLY A 145 -3.64 28.27 0.50
C GLY A 145 -2.61 27.16 0.76
N ALA A 146 -2.86 26.21 1.68
CA ALA A 146 -1.93 25.11 1.96
C ALA A 146 -1.60 24.22 0.74
N GLY A 147 -2.43 24.28 -0.31
CA GLY A 147 -2.29 23.45 -1.50
C GLY A 147 -2.74 22.01 -1.24
N ASN A 148 -2.24 21.09 -2.06
CA ASN A 148 -2.67 19.69 -2.06
C ASN A 148 -1.98 18.90 -0.91
N PRO A 149 -2.72 18.32 0.06
CA PRO A 149 -2.14 17.55 1.16
C PRO A 149 -1.67 16.15 0.75
N TYR A 150 -2.25 15.56 -0.30
CA TYR A 150 -2.07 14.15 -0.62
C TYR A 150 -0.62 13.74 -0.94
N PRO A 151 0.22 14.58 -1.57
CA PRO A 151 1.63 14.23 -1.75
C PRO A 151 2.42 14.04 -0.45
N LEU A 152 1.92 14.50 0.71
CA LEU A 152 2.53 14.17 2.00
C LEU A 152 2.41 12.68 2.34
N TYR A 153 1.46 11.96 1.74
CA TYR A 153 1.38 10.50 1.86
C TYR A 153 2.54 9.79 1.15
N ALA A 154 3.13 10.42 0.14
CA ALA A 154 4.36 9.91 -0.47
C ALA A 154 5.53 9.95 0.52
N ALA A 155 5.62 11.00 1.34
CA ALA A 155 6.60 11.11 2.41
C ALA A 155 6.34 10.12 3.55
N SER A 156 5.06 9.87 3.89
CA SER A 156 4.66 8.82 4.84
C SER A 156 5.20 7.46 4.42
N ASN A 157 4.89 7.04 3.19
CA ASN A 157 5.31 5.74 2.69
C ASN A 157 6.82 5.62 2.47
N LEU A 158 7.50 6.74 2.18
CA LEU A 158 8.97 6.76 2.10
C LEU A 158 9.58 6.56 3.50
N GLY A 159 8.97 7.16 4.54
CA GLY A 159 9.33 6.91 5.93
C GLY A 159 9.11 5.46 6.31
N SER A 160 7.96 4.87 5.97
CA SER A 160 7.69 3.44 6.16
C SER A 160 8.71 2.54 5.48
N PHE A 161 9.04 2.81 4.21
CA PHE A 161 10.06 2.08 3.45
C PHE A 161 11.44 2.18 4.09
N ALA A 162 11.85 3.39 4.48
CA ALA A 162 13.12 3.62 5.15
C ALA A 162 13.18 2.92 6.52
N GLY A 163 12.10 2.95 7.30
CA GLY A 163 12.01 2.26 8.60
C GLY A 163 12.10 0.75 8.44
N LEU A 164 11.37 0.20 7.46
CA LEU A 164 11.41 -1.22 7.13
C LEU A 164 12.82 -1.69 6.76
N LEU A 165 13.55 -0.93 5.94
CA LEU A 165 14.93 -1.27 5.56
C LEU A 165 15.94 -1.04 6.67
N ALA A 166 15.75 0.00 7.48
CA ALA A 166 16.66 0.34 8.57
C ALA A 166 16.78 -0.80 9.58
N TYR A 167 15.71 -1.54 9.83
CA TYR A 167 15.72 -2.61 10.83
C TYR A 167 16.75 -3.72 10.52
N PRO A 168 16.63 -4.50 9.42
CA PRO A 168 17.58 -5.55 9.11
C PRO A 168 18.97 -5.05 8.69
N LEU A 169 19.06 -3.85 8.09
CA LEU A 169 20.33 -3.34 7.57
C LEU A 169 21.18 -2.61 8.63
N TRP A 170 20.55 -2.08 9.69
CA TRP A 170 21.23 -1.21 10.63
C TRP A 170 20.92 -1.52 12.10
N LEU A 171 19.65 -1.65 12.49
CA LEU A 171 19.30 -1.85 13.91
C LEU A 171 19.65 -3.26 14.38
N GLU A 172 19.16 -4.29 13.69
CA GLU A 172 19.33 -5.69 14.09
C GLU A 172 20.81 -6.12 14.20
N PRO A 173 21.72 -5.76 13.26
CA PRO A 173 23.12 -6.19 13.34
C PRO A 173 23.96 -5.42 14.36
N ARG A 174 23.50 -4.24 14.83
CA ARG A 174 24.35 -3.29 15.58
C ARG A 174 23.86 -2.98 16.98
N LEU A 175 22.58 -3.16 17.27
CA LEU A 175 21.96 -2.74 18.52
C LEU A 175 21.31 -3.92 19.24
N SER A 176 21.47 -3.97 20.56
CA SER A 176 20.71 -4.88 21.43
C SER A 176 19.21 -4.50 21.43
N LEU A 177 18.32 -5.44 21.78
CA LEU A 177 16.88 -5.15 21.83
C LEU A 177 16.52 -4.04 22.84
N SER A 178 17.28 -3.90 23.94
CA SER A 178 17.12 -2.76 24.88
C SER A 178 17.46 -1.45 24.19
N ALA A 179 18.63 -1.37 23.54
CA ALA A 179 19.06 -0.16 22.83
C ALA A 179 18.10 0.21 21.69
N GLN A 180 17.53 -0.78 20.99
CA GLN A 180 16.49 -0.54 19.98
C GLN A 180 15.21 0.04 20.61
N SER A 181 14.78 -0.48 21.75
CA SER A 181 13.59 0.00 22.49
C SER A 181 13.79 1.42 23.05
N GLU A 182 14.98 1.73 23.55
CA GLU A 182 15.38 3.06 24.00
C GLU A 182 15.43 4.06 22.82
N LEU A 183 16.06 3.68 21.72
CA LEU A 183 16.14 4.50 20.51
C LEU A 183 14.75 4.81 19.95
N TRP A 184 13.86 3.81 19.93
CA TRP A 184 12.48 4.00 19.51
C TRP A 184 11.74 4.96 20.44
N SER A 185 11.95 4.85 21.75
CA SER A 185 11.36 5.74 22.76
C SER A 185 11.82 7.19 22.60
N LEU A 186 13.10 7.41 22.32
CA LEU A 186 13.64 8.73 21.98
C LEU A 186 12.99 9.29 20.71
N GLY A 187 12.86 8.45 19.68
CA GLY A 187 12.16 8.81 18.44
C GLY A 187 10.70 9.18 18.68
N TYR A 188 10.00 8.46 19.56
CA TYR A 188 8.63 8.76 19.94
C TYR A 188 8.51 10.12 20.67
N GLY A 189 9.44 10.43 21.58
CA GLY A 189 9.53 11.75 22.20
C GLY A 189 9.75 12.88 21.17
N ALA A 190 10.63 12.66 20.20
CA ALA A 190 10.84 13.60 19.08
C ALA A 190 9.57 13.75 18.22
N LEU A 191 8.82 12.66 17.99
CA LEU A 191 7.56 12.70 17.26
C LEU A 191 6.49 13.53 17.99
N ILE A 192 6.38 13.41 19.31
CA ILE A 192 5.49 14.25 20.13
C ILE A 192 5.86 15.72 19.95
N LEU A 193 7.14 16.07 20.08
CA LEU A 193 7.63 17.44 19.90
C LEU A 193 7.27 17.98 18.51
N LEU A 194 7.55 17.22 17.45
CA LEU A 194 7.21 17.60 16.08
C LEU A 194 5.69 17.81 15.90
N SER A 195 4.88 16.97 16.53
CA SER A 195 3.41 17.06 16.49
C SER A 195 2.90 18.32 17.21
N VAL A 196 3.49 18.66 18.36
CA VAL A 196 3.22 19.91 19.09
C VAL A 196 3.57 21.12 18.21
N LEU A 197 4.74 21.10 17.55
CA LEU A 197 5.16 22.18 16.65
C LEU A 197 4.22 22.33 15.45
N ALA A 198 3.79 21.22 14.84
CA ALA A 198 2.82 21.24 13.74
C ALA A 198 1.47 21.81 14.18
N LEU A 199 0.99 21.44 15.37
CA LEU A 199 -0.24 21.98 15.94
C LEU A 199 -0.11 23.47 16.30
N ALA A 200 1.01 23.88 16.89
CA ALA A 200 1.29 25.27 17.23
C ALA A 200 1.25 26.17 15.97
N GLN A 201 1.78 25.70 14.84
CA GLN A 201 1.70 26.41 13.56
C GLN A 201 0.26 26.55 13.02
N ARG A 202 -0.69 25.75 13.52
CA ARG A 202 -2.11 25.76 13.12
C ARG A 202 -3.05 26.27 14.22
N TRP A 203 -2.52 26.66 15.37
CA TRP A 203 -3.32 27.03 16.54
C TRP A 203 -4.23 28.24 16.29
N ARG A 204 -3.73 29.21 15.50
CA ARG A 204 -4.43 30.46 15.18
C ARG A 204 -5.24 30.39 13.89
N THR A 205 -5.22 29.25 13.18
CA THR A 205 -6.02 29.10 11.97
C THR A 205 -7.50 29.12 12.36
N PRO A 206 -8.33 30.02 11.76
CA PRO A 206 -9.76 30.05 12.00
C PRO A 206 -10.36 28.68 11.72
N ASP A 207 -11.18 28.15 12.63
CA ASP A 207 -11.84 26.86 12.43
C ASP A 207 -12.80 26.97 11.24
N ALA A 208 -12.45 26.35 10.11
CA ALA A 208 -13.38 26.15 9.00
C ALA A 208 -14.62 25.32 9.43
N ALA A 209 -14.53 24.58 10.54
CA ALA A 209 -15.65 23.86 11.15
C ALA A 209 -16.58 24.77 12.00
N ALA A 210 -16.11 25.96 12.41
CA ALA A 210 -16.88 26.90 13.23
C ALA A 210 -17.59 27.98 12.41
N THR A 211 -17.11 28.25 11.19
CA THR A 211 -17.77 29.20 10.28
C THR A 211 -18.72 28.42 9.36
N PRO A 212 -20.04 28.66 9.38
CA PRO A 212 -20.96 28.09 8.41
C PRO A 212 -20.78 28.81 7.07
N THR A 213 -19.68 28.54 6.36
CA THR A 213 -19.52 29.00 4.99
C THR A 213 -20.41 28.16 4.07
N VAL A 214 -21.16 28.85 3.22
CA VAL A 214 -22.02 28.36 2.13
C VAL A 214 -21.21 27.65 1.02
N GLN A 215 -20.10 26.99 1.35
CA GLN A 215 -19.48 26.05 0.44
C GLN A 215 -20.31 24.76 0.50
N PRO A 216 -20.79 24.24 -0.64
CA PRO A 216 -21.53 22.99 -0.64
C PRO A 216 -20.67 21.94 0.06
N ARG A 217 -21.20 21.34 1.13
CA ARG A 217 -20.56 20.16 1.74
C ARG A 217 -20.25 19.22 0.60
N SER A 218 -18.96 18.96 0.38
CA SER A 218 -18.47 18.00 -0.61
C SER A 218 -19.36 16.76 -0.56
N GLU A 219 -20.08 16.49 -1.66
CA GLU A 219 -21.07 15.42 -1.71
C GLU A 219 -20.41 14.11 -1.30
N ARG A 220 -21.15 13.26 -0.56
CA ARG A 220 -20.62 11.96 -0.15
C ARG A 220 -20.19 11.19 -1.40
N PRO A 221 -19.02 10.52 -1.42
CA PRO A 221 -18.59 9.77 -2.57
C PRO A 221 -19.62 8.69 -2.87
N PRO A 222 -19.95 8.46 -4.16
CA PRO A 222 -20.80 7.35 -4.55
C PRO A 222 -20.23 6.04 -4.02
N VAL A 223 -21.10 5.11 -3.59
CA VAL A 223 -20.69 3.78 -3.08
C VAL A 223 -19.76 3.06 -4.07
N ARG A 224 -20.02 3.20 -5.37
CA ARG A 224 -19.16 2.67 -6.44
C ARG A 224 -17.73 3.18 -6.36
N THR A 225 -17.54 4.46 -6.04
CA THR A 225 -16.21 5.08 -5.87
C THR A 225 -15.51 4.52 -4.63
N VAL A 226 -16.25 4.37 -3.53
CA VAL A 226 -15.75 3.77 -2.29
C VAL A 226 -15.31 2.32 -2.50
N LEU A 227 -16.14 1.50 -3.14
CA LEU A 227 -15.81 0.11 -3.48
C LEU A 227 -14.60 0.03 -4.42
N LEU A 228 -14.47 0.98 -5.34
CA LEU A 228 -13.31 1.05 -6.22
C LEU A 228 -12.04 1.43 -5.44
N TRP A 229 -12.09 2.39 -4.51
CA TRP A 229 -10.95 2.68 -3.63
C TRP A 229 -10.53 1.46 -2.81
N LEU A 230 -11.51 0.75 -2.25
CA LEU A 230 -11.29 -0.49 -1.49
C LEU A 230 -10.56 -1.54 -2.36
N ALA A 231 -11.05 -1.80 -3.57
CA ALA A 231 -10.45 -2.76 -4.48
C ALA A 231 -9.04 -2.34 -4.96
N LEU A 232 -8.84 -1.05 -5.26
CA LEU A 232 -7.54 -0.52 -5.69
C LEU A 232 -6.46 -0.58 -4.59
N ALA A 233 -6.86 -0.63 -3.32
CA ALA A 233 -5.95 -0.86 -2.20
C ALA A 233 -5.79 -2.35 -1.85
N ALA A 234 -6.86 -3.15 -1.98
CA ALA A 234 -6.85 -4.58 -1.67
C ALA A 234 -5.96 -5.38 -2.63
N VAL A 235 -6.06 -5.15 -3.93
CA VAL A 235 -5.30 -5.93 -4.93
C VAL A 235 -3.79 -5.81 -4.76
N PRO A 236 -3.15 -4.62 -4.70
CA PRO A 236 -1.71 -4.53 -4.52
C PRO A 236 -1.25 -5.05 -3.15
N SER A 237 -2.07 -4.91 -2.10
CA SER A 237 -1.77 -5.47 -0.77
C SER A 237 -1.81 -7.00 -0.76
N GLY A 238 -2.77 -7.61 -1.46
CA GLY A 238 -2.81 -9.05 -1.65
C GLY A 238 -1.67 -9.54 -2.56
N LEU A 239 -1.36 -8.81 -3.64
CA LEU A 239 -0.23 -9.16 -4.51
C LEU A 239 1.07 -9.19 -3.71
N MET A 240 1.31 -8.22 -2.85
CA MET A 240 2.48 -8.18 -1.97
C MET A 240 2.63 -9.46 -1.14
N LEU A 241 1.55 -9.92 -0.48
CA LEU A 241 1.59 -11.11 0.36
C LEU A 241 1.67 -12.40 -0.46
N SER A 242 0.89 -12.53 -1.53
CA SER A 242 0.95 -13.70 -2.41
C SER A 242 2.31 -13.83 -3.13
N THR A 243 2.92 -12.71 -3.57
CA THR A 243 4.30 -12.70 -4.08
C THR A 243 5.27 -13.16 -3.00
N THR A 244 5.10 -12.73 -1.75
CA THR A 244 5.95 -13.21 -0.65
C THR A 244 5.84 -14.72 -0.48
N THR A 245 4.62 -15.27 -0.45
CA THR A 245 4.37 -16.72 -0.38
C THR A 245 5.04 -17.46 -1.54
N LEU A 246 4.83 -17.00 -2.77
CA LEU A 246 5.42 -17.59 -3.98
C LEU A 246 6.95 -17.65 -3.88
N LEU A 247 7.59 -16.53 -3.49
CA LEU A 247 9.04 -16.47 -3.34
C LEU A 247 9.56 -17.40 -2.25
N THR A 248 8.86 -17.51 -1.12
CA THR A 248 9.29 -18.38 -0.02
C THR A 248 9.12 -19.87 -0.32
N THR A 249 8.14 -20.22 -1.14
CA THR A 249 7.90 -21.61 -1.59
C THR A 249 8.96 -22.04 -2.61
N ASP A 250 9.28 -21.18 -3.59
CA ASP A 250 10.08 -21.58 -4.75
C ASP A 250 11.60 -21.36 -4.58
N LEU A 251 12.05 -20.30 -3.88
CA LEU A 251 13.48 -19.93 -3.82
C LEU A 251 14.21 -20.27 -2.51
N MET A 252 13.52 -20.92 -1.57
CA MET A 252 13.89 -21.14 -0.16
C MET A 252 13.50 -19.99 0.79
N ALA A 253 13.00 -20.38 1.98
CA ALA A 253 12.63 -19.47 3.05
C ALA A 253 13.86 -18.82 3.71
N MET A 254 14.36 -17.74 3.12
CA MET A 254 15.39 -16.90 3.74
C MET A 254 14.74 -15.90 4.72
N PRO A 255 15.27 -15.73 5.95
CA PRO A 255 14.84 -14.66 6.84
C PRO A 255 14.91 -13.31 6.12
N LEU A 256 13.87 -12.47 6.32
CA LEU A 256 13.75 -11.11 5.76
C LEU A 256 13.42 -11.02 4.25
N LEU A 257 13.19 -12.12 3.53
CA LEU A 257 12.78 -12.06 2.12
C LEU A 257 11.50 -11.22 1.90
N TRP A 258 10.60 -11.24 2.88
CA TRP A 258 9.36 -10.45 2.91
C TRP A 258 9.58 -8.92 2.87
N VAL A 259 10.78 -8.44 3.22
CA VAL A 259 11.13 -7.02 3.18
C VAL A 259 11.10 -6.49 1.74
N ILE A 260 11.44 -7.33 0.75
CA ILE A 260 11.51 -6.90 -0.65
C ILE A 260 10.11 -6.61 -1.21
N PRO A 261 9.13 -7.53 -1.18
CA PRO A 261 7.77 -7.25 -1.66
C PRO A 261 7.10 -6.11 -0.89
N LEU A 262 7.20 -6.10 0.44
CA LEU A 262 6.61 -5.04 1.27
C LEU A 262 7.27 -3.68 0.98
N GLY A 263 8.59 -3.65 0.86
CA GLY A 263 9.32 -2.44 0.54
C GLY A 263 8.90 -1.83 -0.80
N LEU A 264 8.78 -2.65 -1.84
CA LEU A 264 8.29 -2.19 -3.14
C LEU A 264 6.82 -1.77 -3.10
N TYR A 265 5.98 -2.47 -2.34
CA TYR A 265 4.59 -2.06 -2.10
C TYR A 265 4.53 -0.66 -1.46
N LEU A 266 5.32 -0.38 -0.42
CA LEU A 266 5.38 0.95 0.21
C LEU A 266 5.92 2.01 -0.76
N LEU A 267 7.02 1.71 -1.45
CA LEU A 267 7.62 2.60 -2.43
C LEU A 267 6.63 2.95 -3.56
N SER A 268 5.74 2.03 -3.90
CA SER A 268 4.72 2.27 -4.94
C SER A 268 3.78 3.43 -4.57
N PHE A 269 3.41 3.59 -3.29
CA PHE A 269 2.65 4.75 -2.82
C PHE A 269 3.47 6.03 -2.91
N SER A 270 4.76 5.99 -2.57
CA SER A 270 5.67 7.14 -2.69
C SER A 270 5.77 7.64 -4.13
N VAL A 271 5.88 6.72 -5.09
CA VAL A 271 5.88 7.06 -6.52
C VAL A 271 4.51 7.58 -6.95
N ALA A 272 3.44 6.83 -6.65
CA ALA A 272 2.09 7.12 -7.11
C ALA A 272 1.50 8.44 -6.59
N PHE A 273 1.77 8.79 -5.32
CA PHE A 273 1.26 10.02 -4.68
C PHE A 273 2.21 11.21 -4.88
N SER A 274 3.33 11.04 -5.59
CA SER A 274 4.23 12.15 -5.91
C SER A 274 3.56 13.19 -6.81
N GLU A 275 3.87 14.47 -6.58
CA GLU A 275 3.26 15.58 -7.32
C GLU A 275 3.71 15.64 -8.79
N ALA A 276 4.93 15.19 -9.09
CA ALA A 276 5.50 15.20 -10.44
C ALA A 276 4.85 14.16 -11.38
N GLY A 277 4.41 13.01 -10.86
CA GLY A 277 3.65 11.99 -11.59
C GLY A 277 4.34 11.35 -12.82
N HIS A 278 5.59 11.73 -13.15
CA HIS A 278 6.29 11.25 -14.34
C HIS A 278 6.49 9.73 -14.31
N TRP A 279 7.09 9.22 -13.23
CA TRP A 279 7.33 7.79 -13.04
C TRP A 279 6.03 6.99 -12.96
N THR A 280 5.01 7.51 -12.26
CA THR A 280 3.67 6.90 -12.22
C THR A 280 3.12 6.70 -13.62
N ARG A 281 3.25 7.69 -14.51
CA ARG A 281 2.76 7.62 -15.89
C ARG A 281 3.53 6.61 -16.73
N ILE A 282 4.85 6.55 -16.61
CA ILE A 282 5.69 5.57 -17.31
C ILE A 282 5.31 4.15 -16.88
N LEU A 283 5.33 3.88 -15.57
CA LEU A 283 5.06 2.56 -15.03
C LEU A 283 3.62 2.11 -15.33
N THR A 284 2.64 3.02 -15.25
CA THR A 284 1.25 2.72 -15.64
C THR A 284 1.13 2.33 -17.12
N ARG A 285 1.89 2.95 -18.02
CA ARG A 285 1.89 2.60 -19.45
C ARG A 285 2.59 1.27 -19.72
N MET A 286 3.61 0.93 -18.95
CA MET A 286 4.33 -0.34 -19.07
C MET A 286 3.57 -1.51 -18.44
N ALA A 287 2.70 -1.25 -17.45
CA ALA A 287 2.01 -2.28 -16.67
C ALA A 287 1.31 -3.37 -17.50
N PRO A 288 0.54 -3.05 -18.57
CA PRO A 288 -0.14 -4.09 -19.35
C PRO A 288 0.83 -5.01 -20.07
N VAL A 289 1.91 -4.46 -20.63
CA VAL A 289 2.93 -5.22 -21.36
C VAL A 289 3.72 -6.10 -20.39
N LEU A 290 4.13 -5.55 -19.24
CA LEU A 290 4.88 -6.30 -18.23
C LEU A 290 4.03 -7.38 -17.57
N LEU A 291 2.72 -7.17 -17.41
CA LEU A 291 1.81 -8.21 -16.91
C LEU A 291 1.75 -9.39 -17.87
N LEU A 292 1.56 -9.14 -19.17
CA LEU A 292 1.50 -10.20 -20.18
C LEU A 292 2.84 -10.93 -20.33
N ALA A 293 3.94 -10.18 -20.36
CA ALA A 293 5.28 -10.77 -20.45
C ALA A 293 5.62 -11.58 -19.19
N GLY A 294 5.32 -11.05 -18.00
CA GLY A 294 5.54 -11.73 -16.73
C GLY A 294 4.69 -12.99 -16.59
N GLY A 295 3.40 -12.94 -16.92
CA GLY A 295 2.51 -14.10 -16.90
C GLY A 295 2.96 -15.19 -17.89
N SER A 296 3.32 -14.80 -19.12
CA SER A 296 3.80 -15.75 -20.13
C SER A 296 5.13 -16.39 -19.71
N PHE A 297 6.04 -15.61 -19.12
CA PHE A 297 7.32 -16.11 -18.63
C PHE A 297 7.16 -17.06 -17.42
N ALA A 298 6.22 -16.77 -16.52
CA ALA A 298 5.87 -17.68 -15.43
C ALA A 298 5.34 -19.02 -15.97
N MET A 299 4.51 -19.01 -17.02
CA MET A 299 4.01 -20.24 -17.65
C MET A 299 5.12 -21.11 -18.26
N VAL A 300 6.12 -20.49 -18.90
CA VAL A 300 7.26 -21.18 -19.53
C VAL A 300 8.14 -21.90 -18.53
N SER A 301 8.23 -21.38 -17.31
CA SER A 301 9.12 -21.93 -16.29
C SER A 301 8.72 -23.28 -15.73
N GLY A 302 7.46 -23.70 -15.94
CA GLY A 302 6.95 -24.97 -15.42
C GLY A 302 7.06 -25.12 -13.90
N GLY A 303 7.10 -24.01 -13.15
CA GLY A 303 7.27 -24.05 -11.69
C GLY A 303 8.69 -24.34 -11.20
N GLN A 304 9.70 -24.29 -12.09
CA GLN A 304 11.09 -24.41 -11.66
C GLN A 304 11.56 -23.15 -10.93
N ALA A 305 12.24 -23.36 -9.79
CA ALA A 305 12.87 -22.31 -9.01
C ALA A 305 13.91 -21.55 -9.85
N ASN A 306 13.52 -20.39 -10.38
CA ASN A 306 14.40 -19.54 -11.17
C ASN A 306 14.40 -18.10 -10.61
N PRO A 307 15.57 -17.60 -10.14
CA PRO A 307 15.67 -16.27 -9.55
C PRO A 307 15.26 -15.15 -10.52
N ALA A 308 15.37 -15.35 -11.83
CA ALA A 308 14.91 -14.39 -12.82
C ALA A 308 13.38 -14.22 -12.80
N ILE A 309 12.63 -15.30 -12.55
CA ILE A 309 11.15 -15.26 -12.45
C ILE A 309 10.75 -14.55 -11.18
N ALA A 310 11.38 -14.90 -10.06
CA ALA A 310 11.17 -14.22 -8.80
C ALA A 310 11.39 -12.71 -8.93
N LEU A 311 12.49 -12.30 -9.56
CA LEU A 311 12.78 -10.90 -9.83
C LEU A 311 11.72 -10.25 -10.74
N ALA A 312 11.27 -10.97 -11.78
CA ALA A 312 10.21 -10.51 -12.67
C ALA A 312 8.87 -10.33 -11.93
N MET A 313 8.49 -11.26 -11.06
CA MET A 313 7.26 -11.19 -10.25
C MET A 313 7.31 -10.03 -9.24
N VAL A 314 8.47 -9.81 -8.61
CA VAL A 314 8.71 -8.68 -7.70
C VAL A 314 8.65 -7.34 -8.46
N GLY A 315 9.23 -7.28 -9.66
CA GLY A 315 9.12 -6.12 -10.54
C GLY A 315 7.69 -5.86 -11.01
N LEU A 316 6.95 -6.93 -11.34
CA LEU A 316 5.56 -6.87 -11.75
C LEU A 316 4.66 -6.37 -10.62
N LEU A 317 4.86 -6.86 -9.39
CA LEU A 317 4.21 -6.35 -8.17
C LEU A 317 4.38 -4.84 -8.08
N PHE A 318 5.63 -4.34 -8.18
CA PHE A 318 5.91 -2.91 -8.07
C PHE A 318 5.19 -2.08 -9.14
N VAL A 319 5.27 -2.51 -10.41
CA VAL A 319 4.67 -1.81 -11.53
C VAL A 319 3.14 -1.77 -11.42
N LEU A 320 2.51 -2.90 -11.11
CA LEU A 320 1.06 -2.97 -10.92
C LEU A 320 0.62 -2.15 -9.70
N ALA A 321 1.34 -2.23 -8.59
CA ALA A 321 1.04 -1.42 -7.41
C ALA A 321 1.12 0.07 -7.73
N VAL A 322 2.14 0.54 -8.47
CA VAL A 322 2.22 1.95 -8.91
C VAL A 322 1.04 2.32 -9.81
N ALA A 323 0.65 1.45 -10.75
CA ALA A 323 -0.47 1.72 -11.65
C ALA A 323 -1.81 1.84 -10.90
N LEU A 324 -2.07 0.93 -9.95
CA LEU A 324 -3.29 0.92 -9.15
C LEU A 324 -3.32 2.06 -8.13
N HIS A 325 -2.21 2.31 -7.42
CA HIS A 325 -2.09 3.45 -6.51
C HIS A 325 -2.13 4.79 -7.24
N GLY A 326 -1.61 4.87 -8.48
CA GLY A 326 -1.71 6.06 -9.32
C GLY A 326 -3.17 6.34 -9.71
N ARG A 327 -3.94 5.30 -10.04
CA ARG A 327 -5.39 5.40 -10.25
C ARG A 327 -6.13 5.82 -8.98
N LEU A 328 -5.73 5.25 -7.83
CA LEU A 328 -6.28 5.60 -6.52
C LEU A 328 -6.03 7.07 -6.18
N TYR A 329 -4.81 7.57 -6.42
CA TYR A 329 -4.46 8.99 -6.27
C TYR A 329 -5.28 9.88 -7.21
N ALA A 330 -5.48 9.48 -8.47
CA ALA A 330 -6.30 10.24 -9.42
C ALA A 330 -7.78 10.33 -9.00
N LEU A 331 -8.28 9.34 -8.26
CA LEU A 331 -9.66 9.27 -7.77
C LEU A 331 -9.83 9.80 -6.34
N ARG A 332 -8.80 10.41 -5.76
CA ARG A 332 -8.87 10.98 -4.40
C ARG A 332 -9.97 12.04 -4.30
N PRO A 333 -10.71 12.12 -3.18
CA PRO A 333 -11.75 13.11 -3.01
C PRO A 333 -11.15 14.49 -2.66
N ASP A 334 -12.04 15.46 -2.43
CA ASP A 334 -11.69 16.73 -1.82
C ASP A 334 -11.04 16.53 -0.42
N PRO A 335 -10.05 17.37 -0.02
CA PRO A 335 -9.39 17.27 1.28
C PRO A 335 -10.30 17.22 2.51
N SER A 336 -11.53 17.75 2.43
CA SER A 336 -12.54 17.63 3.50
C SER A 336 -12.86 16.18 3.86
N GLN A 337 -12.70 15.24 2.91
CA GLN A 337 -12.95 13.81 3.08
C GLN A 337 -11.66 12.97 3.17
N LEU A 338 -10.49 13.62 3.31
CA LEU A 338 -9.17 12.97 3.31
C LEU A 338 -9.05 11.81 4.30
N THR A 339 -9.52 12.00 5.54
CA THR A 339 -9.46 10.95 6.57
C THR A 339 -10.36 9.75 6.24
N TYR A 340 -11.51 9.98 5.60
CA TYR A 340 -12.40 8.90 5.15
C TYR A 340 -11.76 8.11 4.02
N PHE A 341 -11.14 8.80 3.06
CA PHE A 341 -10.40 8.16 1.97
C PHE A 341 -9.31 7.22 2.51
N TYR A 342 -8.45 7.68 3.42
CA TYR A 342 -7.40 6.83 3.97
C TYR A 342 -7.94 5.67 4.83
N LEU A 343 -9.08 5.85 5.51
CA LEU A 343 -9.75 4.74 6.19
C LEU A 343 -10.16 3.63 5.21
N ILE A 344 -10.72 3.99 4.06
CA ILE A 344 -11.10 3.01 3.02
C ILE A 344 -9.86 2.37 2.39
N VAL A 345 -8.78 3.13 2.18
CA VAL A 345 -7.50 2.59 1.70
C VAL A 345 -6.93 1.57 2.70
N ALA A 346 -6.91 1.89 3.99
CA ALA A 346 -6.46 0.97 5.03
C ALA A 346 -7.34 -0.28 5.13
N ALA A 347 -8.67 -0.12 5.04
CA ALA A 347 -9.61 -1.24 5.00
C ALA A 347 -9.39 -2.14 3.77
N GLY A 348 -9.10 -1.54 2.61
CA GLY A 348 -8.75 -2.28 1.40
C GLY A 348 -7.47 -3.09 1.60
N GLY A 349 -6.41 -2.48 2.14
CA GLY A 349 -5.17 -3.19 2.46
C GLY A 349 -5.38 -4.37 3.42
N ALA A 350 -6.14 -4.17 4.51
CA ALA A 350 -6.49 -5.23 5.45
C ALA A 350 -7.31 -6.35 4.78
N LEU A 351 -8.25 -6.02 3.89
CA LEU A 351 -9.03 -7.00 3.14
C LEU A 351 -8.15 -7.82 2.18
N GLY A 352 -7.26 -7.15 1.43
CA GLY A 352 -6.33 -7.81 0.52
C GLY A 352 -5.38 -8.75 1.26
N GLY A 353 -4.82 -8.30 2.39
CA GLY A 353 -3.94 -9.14 3.19
C GLY A 353 -4.64 -10.25 3.94
N GLY A 354 -5.85 -10.01 4.46
CA GLY A 354 -6.69 -11.05 5.07
C GLY A 354 -7.11 -12.11 4.06
N PHE A 355 -7.42 -11.73 2.82
CA PHE A 355 -7.68 -12.68 1.74
C PHE A 355 -6.49 -13.63 1.54
N THR A 356 -5.27 -13.12 1.40
CA THR A 356 -4.10 -13.98 1.14
C THR A 356 -3.59 -14.74 2.36
N ALA A 357 -3.63 -14.13 3.55
CA ALA A 357 -3.04 -14.73 4.76
C ALA A 357 -4.00 -15.67 5.51
N LEU A 358 -5.31 -15.46 5.38
CA LEU A 358 -6.32 -16.19 6.16
C LEU A 358 -7.28 -17.00 5.28
N LEU A 359 -7.79 -16.42 4.19
CA LEU A 359 -8.80 -17.09 3.36
C LEU A 359 -8.18 -18.04 2.34
N ALA A 360 -7.17 -17.59 1.59
CA ALA A 360 -6.57 -18.35 0.51
C ALA A 360 -6.03 -19.73 0.94
N PRO A 361 -5.31 -19.88 2.07
CA PRO A 361 -4.80 -21.19 2.50
C PRO A 361 -5.90 -22.21 2.88
N VAL A 362 -7.12 -21.73 3.15
CA VAL A 362 -8.28 -22.58 3.49
C VAL A 362 -9.14 -22.88 2.25
N LEU A 363 -9.18 -21.95 1.30
CA LEU A 363 -10.00 -22.05 0.09
C LEU A 363 -9.31 -22.78 -1.05
N PHE A 364 -7.97 -22.77 -1.08
CA PHE A 364 -7.18 -23.22 -2.22
C PHE A 364 -6.14 -24.26 -1.79
N ASP A 365 -5.90 -25.24 -2.65
CA ASP A 365 -4.85 -26.26 -2.55
C ASP A 365 -3.52 -25.84 -3.20
N TRP A 366 -3.51 -24.69 -3.89
CA TRP A 366 -2.32 -24.04 -4.46
C TRP A 366 -2.41 -22.51 -4.29
N ILE A 367 -1.35 -21.79 -4.67
CA ILE A 367 -1.24 -20.32 -4.64
C ILE A 367 -2.09 -19.65 -5.76
N TYR A 368 -3.36 -20.04 -5.91
CA TYR A 368 -4.27 -19.48 -6.92
C TYR A 368 -4.60 -18.01 -6.65
N GLU A 369 -4.52 -17.57 -5.39
CA GLU A 369 -4.72 -16.17 -5.01
C GLU A 369 -3.80 -15.23 -5.78
N HIS A 370 -2.57 -15.65 -6.11
CA HIS A 370 -1.64 -14.83 -6.87
C HIS A 370 -2.16 -14.54 -8.28
N ALA A 371 -2.60 -15.58 -9.00
CA ALA A 371 -3.18 -15.44 -10.34
C ALA A 371 -4.47 -14.61 -10.30
N ILE A 372 -5.36 -14.87 -9.33
CA ILE A 372 -6.60 -14.10 -9.14
C ILE A 372 -6.29 -12.61 -8.96
N LEU A 373 -5.29 -12.28 -8.14
CA LEU A 373 -4.90 -10.90 -7.88
C LEU A 373 -4.21 -10.23 -9.08
N LEU A 374 -3.45 -10.97 -9.88
CA LEU A 374 -2.90 -10.46 -11.15
C LEU A 374 -4.03 -10.11 -12.13
N LEU A 375 -5.04 -10.98 -12.26
CA LEU A 375 -6.21 -10.73 -13.10
C LEU A 375 -7.07 -9.57 -12.58
N ALA A 376 -7.23 -9.47 -11.27
CA ALA A 376 -7.88 -8.31 -10.65
C ALA A 376 -7.09 -7.02 -10.95
N GLY A 377 -5.76 -7.08 -10.89
CA GLY A 377 -4.86 -6.00 -11.30
C GLY A 377 -5.03 -5.62 -12.77
N ALA A 378 -5.09 -6.60 -13.68
CA ALA A 378 -5.37 -6.41 -15.10
C ALA A 378 -6.70 -5.69 -15.35
N ALA A 379 -7.75 -6.05 -14.61
CA ALA A 379 -9.07 -5.44 -14.71
C ALA A 379 -9.12 -4.00 -14.14
N LEU A 380 -8.32 -3.72 -13.10
CA LEU A 380 -8.36 -2.46 -12.35
C LEU A 380 -7.29 -1.44 -12.79
N MET A 381 -6.23 -1.83 -13.48
CA MET A 381 -5.22 -0.87 -13.90
C MET A 381 -5.76 0.11 -14.96
N PRO A 382 -5.23 1.34 -15.05
CA PRO A 382 -5.53 2.23 -16.15
C PRO A 382 -5.10 1.62 -17.49
N GLN A 383 -6.06 1.40 -18.37
CA GLN A 383 -5.86 0.84 -19.71
C GLN A 383 -5.70 1.96 -20.75
N THR A 384 -4.75 2.86 -20.51
CA THR A 384 -4.46 3.95 -21.42
C THR A 384 -3.54 3.47 -22.53
N LEU A 385 -4.08 3.24 -23.73
CA LEU A 385 -3.28 2.99 -24.92
C LEU A 385 -2.40 4.20 -25.28
N VAL A 386 -1.32 3.90 -26.00
CA VAL A 386 -0.46 4.88 -26.69
C VAL A 386 -1.16 5.48 -27.92
N ILE A 387 -2.16 4.79 -28.51
CA ILE A 387 -2.82 5.19 -29.77
C ILE A 387 -4.35 5.29 -29.60
N GLU A 388 -4.87 6.52 -29.54
CA GLU A 388 -6.29 6.82 -29.33
C GLU A 388 -7.21 6.33 -30.46
N ARG A 389 -6.72 6.32 -31.72
CA ARG A 389 -7.49 5.87 -32.89
C ARG A 389 -7.86 4.38 -32.83
N VAL A 390 -6.94 3.53 -32.37
CA VAL A 390 -7.17 2.08 -32.22
C VAL A 390 -8.25 1.82 -31.17
N ARG A 391 -8.20 2.56 -30.05
CA ARG A 391 -9.19 2.47 -28.98
C ARG A 391 -10.62 2.76 -29.47
N LEU A 392 -10.81 3.85 -30.20
CA LEU A 392 -12.13 4.24 -30.70
C LEU A 392 -12.67 3.20 -31.70
N PHE A 393 -11.81 2.70 -32.60
CA PHE A 393 -12.19 1.69 -33.58
C PHE A 393 -12.63 0.38 -32.92
N LEU A 394 -11.85 -0.16 -31.97
CA LEU A 394 -12.13 -1.45 -31.33
C LEU A 394 -13.35 -1.39 -30.38
N ARG A 395 -13.61 -0.25 -29.75
CA ARG A 395 -14.67 -0.12 -28.74
C ARG A 395 -16.05 0.21 -29.32
N ASP A 396 -16.11 1.14 -30.28
CA ASP A 396 -17.36 1.80 -30.64
C ASP A 396 -18.03 1.22 -31.90
N ARG A 397 -17.30 0.41 -32.68
CA ARG A 397 -17.83 -0.22 -33.90
C ARG A 397 -18.08 -1.72 -33.73
N THR A 398 -19.15 -2.24 -34.32
CA THR A 398 -19.47 -3.68 -34.34
C THR A 398 -18.31 -4.51 -34.92
N ALA A 399 -17.68 -4.02 -35.99
CA ALA A 399 -16.49 -4.63 -36.57
C ALA A 399 -15.29 -4.66 -35.59
N GLY A 400 -15.12 -3.60 -34.80
CA GLY A 400 -14.08 -3.53 -33.77
C GLY A 400 -14.26 -4.57 -32.66
N LYS A 401 -15.50 -4.78 -32.21
CA LYS A 401 -15.84 -5.83 -31.23
C LYS A 401 -15.61 -7.23 -31.78
N ALA A 402 -15.96 -7.47 -33.05
CA ALA A 402 -15.71 -8.75 -33.71
C ALA A 402 -14.21 -9.03 -33.86
N ILE A 403 -13.42 -8.03 -34.23
CA ILE A 403 -11.95 -8.13 -34.28
C ILE A 403 -11.39 -8.41 -32.89
N ALA A 404 -11.86 -7.72 -31.85
CA ALA A 404 -11.41 -7.97 -30.48
C ALA A 404 -11.72 -9.41 -30.03
N ALA A 405 -12.92 -9.92 -30.34
CA ALA A 405 -13.28 -11.31 -30.04
C ALA A 405 -12.41 -12.31 -30.82
N ALA A 406 -12.16 -12.08 -32.11
CA ALA A 406 -11.28 -12.91 -32.91
C ALA A 406 -9.84 -12.92 -32.37
N LEU A 407 -9.31 -11.77 -31.96
CA LEU A 407 -7.98 -11.66 -31.36
C LEU A 407 -7.88 -12.41 -30.02
N VAL A 408 -8.94 -12.44 -29.21
CA VAL A 408 -9.00 -13.26 -27.98
C VAL A 408 -8.94 -14.76 -28.33
N VAL A 409 -9.67 -15.20 -29.35
CA VAL A 409 -9.60 -16.61 -29.82
C VAL A 409 -8.21 -16.96 -30.33
N VAL A 410 -7.58 -16.06 -31.09
CA VAL A 410 -6.19 -16.23 -31.55
C VAL A 410 -5.23 -16.30 -30.37
N ALA A 411 -5.38 -15.43 -29.37
CA ALA A 411 -4.55 -15.47 -28.16
C ALA A 411 -4.70 -16.80 -27.41
N ALA A 412 -5.91 -17.33 -27.26
CA ALA A 412 -6.14 -18.63 -26.63
C ALA A 412 -5.44 -19.77 -27.40
N LEU A 413 -5.48 -19.74 -28.75
CA LEU A 413 -4.74 -20.69 -29.59
C LEU A 413 -3.22 -20.54 -29.40
N LEU A 414 -2.70 -19.32 -29.38
CA LEU A 414 -1.28 -19.06 -29.16
C LEU A 414 -0.82 -19.51 -27.77
N ALA A 415 -1.63 -19.33 -26.73
CA ALA A 415 -1.35 -19.81 -25.39
C ALA A 415 -1.30 -21.35 -25.33
N PHE A 416 -2.23 -22.02 -26.02
CA PHE A 416 -2.19 -23.48 -26.18
C PHE A 416 -0.92 -23.95 -26.91
N LEU A 417 -0.56 -23.29 -28.03
CA LEU A 417 0.68 -23.58 -28.75
C LEU A 417 1.93 -23.30 -27.91
N LEU A 418 1.90 -22.27 -27.07
CA LEU A 418 3.00 -21.94 -26.17
C LEU A 418 3.19 -23.04 -25.14
N HIS A 419 2.11 -23.55 -24.55
CA HIS A 419 2.18 -24.70 -23.65
C HIS A 419 2.81 -25.93 -24.34
N ARG A 420 2.39 -26.24 -25.58
CA ARG A 420 3.00 -27.32 -26.38
C ARG A 420 4.48 -27.10 -26.69
N ALA A 421 4.87 -25.87 -27.01
CA ALA A 421 6.26 -25.52 -27.29
C ALA A 421 7.14 -25.65 -26.04
N VAL A 422 6.60 -25.33 -24.85
CA VAL A 422 7.25 -25.56 -23.55
C VAL A 422 7.44 -27.05 -23.29
N GLU A 423 6.43 -27.89 -23.53
CA GLU A 423 6.56 -29.36 -23.42
C GLU A 423 7.64 -29.92 -24.36
N ALA A 424 7.76 -29.36 -25.57
CA ALA A 424 8.75 -29.74 -26.57
C ALA A 424 10.15 -29.16 -26.36
N GLY A 425 10.32 -28.18 -25.45
CA GLY A 425 11.60 -27.51 -25.22
C GLY A 425 12.08 -26.60 -26.35
N ASP A 426 11.18 -26.13 -27.22
CA ASP A 426 11.52 -25.30 -28.39
C ASP A 426 11.61 -23.81 -28.01
N GLY A 427 12.80 -23.37 -27.62
CA GLY A 427 13.06 -22.02 -27.13
C GLY A 427 12.74 -20.90 -28.13
N GLU A 428 12.97 -21.10 -29.43
CA GLU A 428 12.69 -20.08 -30.46
C GLU A 428 11.18 -19.90 -30.65
N THR A 429 10.44 -21.00 -30.75
CA THR A 429 8.98 -20.98 -30.84
C THR A 429 8.36 -20.37 -29.58
N ILE A 430 8.88 -20.70 -28.39
CA ILE A 430 8.44 -20.10 -27.12
C ILE A 430 8.56 -18.56 -27.19
N LEU A 431 9.72 -18.02 -27.55
CA LEU A 431 9.94 -16.58 -27.58
C LEU A 431 9.02 -15.88 -28.61
N ALA A 432 8.84 -16.48 -29.78
CA ALA A 432 7.95 -15.96 -30.82
C ALA A 432 6.48 -15.90 -30.36
N LEU A 433 6.01 -16.97 -29.69
CA LEU A 433 4.63 -17.05 -29.18
C LEU A 433 4.38 -16.06 -28.03
N ILE A 434 5.33 -15.89 -27.11
CA ILE A 434 5.26 -14.84 -26.08
C ILE A 434 5.15 -13.46 -26.73
N GLY A 435 6.01 -13.16 -27.71
CA GLY A 435 5.99 -11.90 -28.43
C GLY A 435 4.63 -11.63 -29.09
N ALA A 436 4.05 -12.64 -29.75
CA ALA A 436 2.74 -12.55 -30.37
C ALA A 436 1.61 -12.29 -29.36
N LEU A 437 1.61 -13.00 -28.22
CA LEU A 437 0.64 -12.80 -27.14
C LEU A 437 0.73 -11.38 -26.56
N VAL A 438 1.96 -10.90 -26.29
CA VAL A 438 2.19 -9.54 -25.79
C VAL A 438 1.70 -8.50 -26.79
N LEU A 439 1.94 -8.68 -28.09
CA LEU A 439 1.46 -7.76 -29.13
C LEU A 439 -0.07 -7.74 -29.24
N ILE A 440 -0.71 -8.90 -29.23
CA ILE A 440 -2.19 -9.00 -29.27
C ILE A 440 -2.78 -8.35 -28.03
N GLY A 441 -2.28 -8.69 -26.85
CA GLY A 441 -2.75 -8.10 -25.61
C GLY A 441 -2.50 -6.59 -25.56
N ALA A 442 -1.34 -6.10 -26.03
CA ALA A 442 -1.06 -4.67 -26.18
C ALA A 442 -2.09 -3.97 -27.10
N ALA A 443 -2.48 -4.58 -28.21
CA ALA A 443 -3.53 -4.05 -29.08
C ALA A 443 -4.90 -4.01 -28.38
N LEU A 444 -5.18 -5.00 -27.54
CA LEU A 444 -6.45 -5.15 -26.82
C LEU A 444 -6.53 -4.39 -25.49
N VAL A 445 -5.45 -3.74 -25.01
CA VAL A 445 -5.43 -2.99 -23.75
C VAL A 445 -6.66 -2.08 -23.60
N SER A 446 -7.08 -1.41 -24.67
CA SER A 446 -8.22 -0.48 -24.64
C SER A 446 -9.60 -1.11 -24.47
N VAL A 447 -9.72 -2.42 -24.68
CA VAL A 447 -10.94 -3.21 -24.52
C VAL A 447 -10.79 -4.05 -23.26
N ARG A 448 -11.21 -3.49 -22.12
CA ARG A 448 -10.90 -4.01 -20.78
C ARG A 448 -10.99 -5.52 -20.64
N TRP A 449 -12.13 -6.08 -20.99
CA TRP A 449 -12.40 -7.51 -20.79
C TRP A 449 -11.72 -8.39 -21.84
N ALA A 450 -11.43 -7.88 -23.04
CA ALA A 450 -10.62 -8.60 -24.01
C ALA A 450 -9.16 -8.69 -23.55
N PHE A 451 -8.59 -7.60 -23.01
CA PHE A 451 -7.26 -7.62 -22.39
C PHE A 451 -7.19 -8.61 -21.22
N VAL A 452 -8.17 -8.56 -20.31
CA VAL A 452 -8.22 -9.48 -19.16
C VAL A 452 -8.33 -10.93 -19.64
N ALA A 453 -9.08 -11.20 -20.70
CA ALA A 453 -9.20 -12.54 -21.28
C ALA A 453 -7.93 -13.04 -21.97
N VAL A 454 -7.02 -12.15 -22.41
CA VAL A 454 -5.70 -12.55 -22.93
C VAL A 454 -4.69 -12.76 -21.80
N ALA A 455 -4.86 -12.03 -20.68
CA ALA A 455 -4.01 -12.17 -19.51
C ALA A 455 -4.33 -13.41 -18.66
N ALA A 456 -5.57 -13.90 -18.73
CA ALA A 456 -6.03 -15.16 -18.16
C ALA A 456 -5.67 -16.31 -19.10
#